data_AF-A0A920RGS3-F1
#
_entry.id   AF-A0A920RGS3-F1
#
_cell.length_a   1.000
_cell.length_b   1.000
_cell.length_c   1.000
_cell.angle_alpha   90.00
_cell.angle_beta   90.00
_cell.angle_gamma   90.00
#
_symmetry.space_group_name_H-M   'P 1'
#
loop_
_entity.id
_entity.type
_entity.pdbx_description
1 polymer ?
#
loop_
_entity_poly.entity_id
_entity_poly.type
_entity_poly.pdbx_seq_one_letter_code
_entity_poly.pdbx_strand_id
1 'polypeptide(L)'
;MHACALARELGTRTVMIPAMPGILCAVGLLGTDLQNDYVRTCLQRAPGYDYKLMEQVIGELALQAIEGLAKEGVAESRRQLEYAADIRYAKQGYEITVPLSGRSVTSDTVLQLIEQFHLLHEQLYTFCDRQAEVEIVNLRVKAIGVVDKFDLSLLNPSNGTHPNPPANEIFIFPIEVSNRPLSITAMIYWLGMS
;
A
#
# COMPACT_ATOMS: atom_id res chain seq x y z
N MET A 1 -10.94 -12.69 -21.14
CA MET A 1 -12.09 -13.47 -21.65
C MET A 1 -13.10 -13.86 -20.56
N HIS A 2 -12.73 -13.98 -19.27
CA HIS A 2 -13.70 -14.34 -18.20
C HIS A 2 -14.31 -13.16 -17.44
N ALA A 3 -13.81 -11.94 -17.64
CA ALA A 3 -14.21 -10.75 -16.87
C ALA A 3 -15.72 -10.43 -16.99
N CYS A 4 -16.33 -10.61 -18.17
CA CYS A 4 -17.75 -10.34 -18.38
C CYS A 4 -18.67 -11.38 -17.73
N ALA A 5 -18.25 -12.64 -17.68
CA ALA A 5 -18.99 -13.70 -17.00
C ALA A 5 -18.95 -13.47 -15.47
N LEU A 6 -17.76 -13.13 -14.95
CA LEU A 6 -17.54 -12.83 -13.54
C LEU A 6 -18.33 -11.60 -13.07
N ALA A 7 -18.38 -10.54 -13.88
CA ALA A 7 -19.13 -9.32 -13.56
C ALA A 7 -20.63 -9.56 -13.43
N ARG A 8 -21.18 -10.48 -14.24
CA ARG A 8 -22.59 -10.85 -14.18
C ARG A 8 -22.93 -11.60 -12.90
N GLU A 9 -22.05 -12.48 -12.42
CA GLU A 9 -22.21 -13.15 -11.12
C GLU A 9 -22.06 -12.20 -9.93
N LEU A 10 -21.16 -11.21 -10.04
CA LEU A 10 -20.91 -10.23 -8.97
C LEU A 10 -21.90 -9.06 -8.94
N GLY A 11 -22.88 -9.02 -9.86
CA GLY A 11 -23.84 -7.91 -9.96
C GLY A 11 -23.22 -6.57 -10.33
N THR A 12 -21.99 -6.56 -10.86
CA THR A 12 -21.28 -5.33 -11.22
C THR A 12 -21.66 -4.87 -12.63
N ARG A 13 -22.02 -3.59 -12.74
CA ARG A 13 -22.56 -3.01 -13.99
C ARG A 13 -21.48 -2.59 -14.99
N THR A 14 -20.24 -2.47 -14.53
CA THR A 14 -19.13 -1.91 -15.29
C THR A 14 -17.88 -2.76 -15.11
N VAL A 15 -17.19 -3.05 -16.21
CA VAL A 15 -15.91 -3.76 -16.23
C VAL A 15 -14.90 -2.88 -16.97
N MET A 16 -13.82 -2.49 -16.30
CA MET A 16 -12.71 -1.76 -16.92
C MET A 16 -11.68 -2.77 -17.40
N ILE A 17 -11.44 -2.83 -18.71
CA ILE A 17 -10.42 -3.68 -19.32
C ILE A 17 -9.33 -2.76 -19.88
N PRO A 18 -8.13 -2.73 -19.28
CA PRO A 18 -7.03 -1.98 -19.87
C PRO A 18 -6.60 -2.64 -21.18
N ALA A 19 -6.27 -1.81 -22.17
CA ALA A 19 -5.92 -2.19 -23.53
C ALA A 19 -4.79 -3.23 -23.60
N MET A 20 -3.85 -3.15 -22.66
CA MET A 20 -2.70 -4.03 -22.53
C MET A 20 -2.58 -4.45 -21.07
N PRO A 21 -3.19 -5.58 -20.67
CA PRO A 21 -3.14 -6.06 -19.29
C PRO A 21 -1.71 -6.25 -18.78
N GLY A 22 -0.79 -6.66 -19.66
CA GLY A 22 0.63 -6.81 -19.34
C GLY A 22 1.37 -5.51 -19.07
N ILE A 23 0.99 -4.42 -19.76
CA ILE A 23 1.58 -3.09 -19.52
C ILE A 23 1.01 -2.47 -18.25
N LEU A 24 -0.24 -2.74 -17.88
CA LEU A 24 -0.78 -2.24 -16.61
C LEU A 24 -0.01 -2.82 -15.40
N CYS A 25 0.40 -4.09 -15.47
CA CYS A 25 1.29 -4.68 -14.46
C CYS A 25 2.68 -4.03 -14.45
N ALA A 26 3.25 -3.75 -15.62
CA ALA A 26 4.55 -3.08 -15.73
C ALA A 26 4.48 -1.61 -15.25
N VAL A 27 3.42 -0.88 -15.57
CA VAL A 27 3.15 0.50 -15.10
C VAL A 27 2.89 0.51 -13.60
N GLY A 28 2.16 -0.48 -13.07
CA GLY A 28 2.00 -0.67 -11.63
C GLY A 28 3.36 -0.84 -10.94
N LEU A 29 4.26 -1.63 -11.51
CA LEU A 29 5.61 -1.80 -10.98
C LEU A 29 6.46 -0.51 -11.08
N LEU A 30 6.36 0.23 -12.20
CA LEU A 30 7.12 1.47 -12.42
C LEU A 30 6.66 2.63 -11.53
N GLY A 31 5.41 2.63 -11.08
CA GLY A 31 4.81 3.70 -10.28
C GLY A 31 4.71 3.39 -8.78
N THR A 32 5.20 2.25 -8.32
CA THR A 32 5.11 1.86 -6.90
C THR A 32 6.38 2.26 -6.17
N ASP A 33 6.21 2.87 -4.99
CA ASP A 33 7.32 3.17 -4.10
C ASP A 33 8.01 1.88 -3.67
N LEU A 34 9.34 1.91 -3.54
CA LEU A 34 10.06 0.79 -2.95
C LEU A 34 9.72 0.73 -1.46
N GLN A 35 9.23 -0.40 -0.97
CA GLN A 35 8.84 -0.55 0.43
C GLN A 35 9.40 -1.84 1.04
N ASN A 36 10.17 -1.69 2.13
CA ASN A 36 10.71 -2.81 2.90
C ASN A 36 10.31 -2.69 4.37
N ASP A 37 9.74 -3.74 4.96
CA ASP A 37 9.39 -3.79 6.37
C ASP A 37 10.45 -4.53 7.19
N TYR A 38 10.96 -3.87 8.23
CA TYR A 38 11.92 -4.41 9.19
C TYR A 38 11.21 -4.57 10.54
N VAL A 39 11.15 -5.81 11.03
CA VAL A 39 10.39 -6.14 12.26
C VAL A 39 11.28 -6.92 13.21
N ARG A 40 11.24 -6.56 14.49
CA ARG A 40 11.85 -7.35 15.56
C ARG A 40 10.90 -7.52 16.73
N THR A 41 10.81 -8.76 17.21
CA THR A 41 10.13 -9.07 18.47
C THR A 41 10.88 -8.45 19.65
N CYS A 42 10.16 -7.65 20.42
CA CYS A 42 10.62 -6.97 21.62
C CYS A 42 9.47 -6.97 22.63
N LEU A 43 9.29 -8.10 23.32
CA LEU A 43 8.17 -8.28 24.24
C LEU A 43 8.35 -7.37 25.46
N GLN A 44 7.47 -6.38 25.60
CA GLN A 44 7.42 -5.47 26.75
C GLN A 44 6.04 -5.51 27.40
N ARG A 45 6.00 -5.46 28.73
CA ARG A 45 4.77 -5.61 29.52
C ARG A 45 4.69 -4.55 30.60
N ALA A 46 3.48 -4.06 30.86
CA ALA A 46 3.21 -3.32 32.09
C ALA A 46 3.52 -4.18 33.34
N PRO A 47 3.91 -3.58 34.49
CA PRO A 47 4.10 -2.14 34.73
C PRO A 47 5.52 -1.62 34.41
N GLY A 48 6.36 -2.37 33.69
CA GLY A 48 7.79 -2.05 33.53
C GLY A 48 8.29 -2.20 32.08
N TYR A 49 7.96 -1.23 31.23
CA TYR A 49 8.52 -1.14 29.88
C TYR A 49 9.99 -0.70 29.93
N ASP A 50 10.87 -1.41 29.21
CA ASP A 50 12.26 -0.98 29.02
C ASP A 50 12.38 -0.04 27.82
N TYR A 51 12.22 1.26 28.09
CA TYR A 51 12.29 2.30 27.07
C TYR A 51 13.65 2.33 26.35
N LYS A 52 14.74 2.07 27.07
CA LYS A 52 16.09 2.09 26.49
C LYS A 52 16.29 0.95 25.51
N LEU A 53 15.84 -0.25 25.88
CA LEU A 53 15.87 -1.40 24.98
C LEU A 53 15.01 -1.14 23.74
N MET A 54 13.80 -0.62 23.89
CA MET A 54 12.92 -0.30 22.76
C MET A 54 13.54 0.74 21.81
N GLU A 55 14.11 1.82 22.35
CA GLU A 55 14.79 2.85 21.54
C GLU A 55 16.01 2.28 20.81
N GLN A 56 16.78 1.42 21.47
CA GLN A 56 17.90 0.70 20.85
C GLN A 56 17.40 -0.19 19.70
N VAL A 57 16.36 -1.00 19.93
CA VAL A 57 15.78 -1.89 18.91
C VAL A 57 15.32 -1.09 17.68
N ILE A 58 14.52 -0.04 17.89
CA ILE A 58 14.04 0.82 16.81
C ILE A 58 15.22 1.47 16.08
N GLY A 59 16.26 1.86 16.81
CA GLY A 59 17.45 2.43 16.23
C GLY A 59 18.22 1.48 15.33
N GLU A 60 18.37 0.22 15.74
CA GLU A 60 18.99 -0.84 14.96
C GLU A 60 18.16 -1.15 13.69
N LEU A 61 16.83 -1.24 13.82
CA LEU A 61 15.94 -1.44 12.67
C LEU A 61 15.99 -0.25 11.69
N ALA A 62 16.06 0.98 12.20
CA ALA A 62 16.19 2.18 11.37
C ALA A 62 17.49 2.20 10.57
N LEU A 63 18.61 1.78 11.17
CA LEU A 63 19.89 1.66 10.47
C LEU A 63 19.80 0.59 9.37
N GLN A 64 19.24 -0.58 9.67
CA GLN A 64 19.03 -1.65 8.68
C GLN A 64 18.15 -1.18 7.52
N ALA A 65 17.09 -0.42 7.80
CA ALA A 65 16.21 0.17 6.81
C ALA A 65 16.93 1.15 5.88
N ILE A 66 17.75 2.05 6.44
CA ILE A 66 18.54 3.01 5.66
C ILE A 66 19.58 2.29 4.80
N GLU A 67 20.29 1.30 5.35
CA GLU A 67 21.26 0.50 4.61
C GLU A 67 20.60 -0.31 3.49
N GLY A 68 19.39 -0.84 3.72
CA GLY A 68 18.58 -1.51 2.70
C GLY A 68 18.30 -0.59 1.52
N LEU A 69 17.67 0.56 1.79
CA LEU A 69 17.37 1.56 0.75
C LEU A 69 18.63 2.05 0.03
N ALA A 70 19.76 2.17 0.73
CA ALA A 70 21.03 2.54 0.13
C ALA A 70 21.57 1.47 -0.84
N LYS A 71 21.48 0.19 -0.48
CA LYS A 71 21.88 -0.94 -1.36
C LYS A 71 21.03 -1.02 -2.61
N GLU A 72 19.79 -0.57 -2.53
CA GLU A 72 18.85 -0.49 -3.65
C GLU A 72 19.01 0.80 -4.48
N GLY A 73 19.98 1.66 -4.14
CA GLY A 73 20.31 2.85 -4.92
C GLY A 73 19.38 4.05 -4.70
N VAL A 74 18.52 4.02 -3.66
CA VAL A 74 17.63 5.14 -3.34
C VAL A 74 18.44 6.29 -2.76
N ALA A 75 18.33 7.49 -3.33
CA ALA A 75 18.98 8.70 -2.82
C ALA A 75 18.45 9.10 -1.43
N GLU A 76 19.30 9.63 -0.54
CA GLU A 76 18.90 10.00 0.83
C GLU A 76 17.68 10.91 0.91
N SER A 77 17.57 11.89 0.00
CA SER A 77 16.43 12.81 -0.08
C SER A 77 15.09 12.15 -0.42
N ARG A 78 15.12 10.89 -0.89
CA ARG A 78 13.95 10.10 -1.28
C ARG A 78 13.66 8.96 -0.30
N ARG A 79 14.39 8.86 0.80
CA ARG A 79 14.19 7.85 1.84
C ARG A 79 13.25 8.39 2.91
N GLN A 80 12.19 7.65 3.20
CA GLN A 80 11.29 7.91 4.32
C GLN A 80 11.26 6.68 5.23
N LEU A 81 11.14 6.92 6.54
CA LEU A 81 10.97 5.87 7.52
C LEU A 81 9.66 6.11 8.28
N GLU A 82 8.86 5.06 8.40
CA GLU A 82 7.71 5.03 9.29
C GLU A 82 7.98 4.05 10.43
N TYR A 83 7.53 4.40 11.63
CA TYR A 83 7.72 3.60 12.83
C TYR A 83 6.37 3.09 13.33
N ALA A 84 6.32 1.86 13.82
CA ALA A 84 5.13 1.29 14.41
C ALA A 84 5.48 0.21 15.45
N ALA A 85 4.50 -0.17 16.25
CA ALA A 85 4.59 -1.28 17.19
C ALA A 85 3.36 -2.18 17.07
N ASP A 86 3.55 -3.48 17.21
CA ASP A 86 2.45 -4.44 17.24
C ASP A 86 2.07 -4.68 18.70
N ILE A 87 0.83 -4.35 19.07
CA ILE A 87 0.35 -4.24 20.45
C ILE A 87 -0.87 -5.11 20.65
N ARG A 88 -0.99 -5.72 21.83
CA ARG A 88 -2.17 -6.50 22.22
C ARG A 88 -2.48 -6.37 23.70
N TYR A 89 -3.69 -6.74 24.08
CA TYR A 89 -3.98 -7.06 25.47
C TYR A 89 -3.32 -8.39 25.88
N ALA A 90 -2.88 -8.48 27.13
CA ALA A 90 -2.35 -9.71 27.67
C ALA A 90 -3.38 -10.84 27.51
N LYS A 91 -2.91 -12.01 27.07
CA LYS A 91 -3.75 -13.21 26.77
C LYS A 91 -4.62 -13.10 25.52
N GLN A 92 -4.55 -12.01 24.75
CA GLN A 92 -5.18 -11.91 23.43
C GLN A 92 -4.35 -12.62 22.35
N GLY A 93 -5.04 -13.20 21.37
CA GLY A 93 -4.40 -13.93 20.26
C GLY A 93 -4.07 -13.09 19.02
N TYR A 94 -4.43 -11.81 19.00
CA TYR A 94 -4.27 -10.90 17.85
C TYR A 94 -3.68 -9.56 18.26
N GLU A 95 -2.85 -9.01 17.39
CA GLU A 95 -2.10 -7.77 17.56
C GLU A 95 -2.70 -6.67 16.67
N ILE A 96 -2.59 -5.42 17.11
CA ILE A 96 -2.90 -4.22 16.34
C ILE A 96 -1.59 -3.47 16.12
N THR A 97 -1.28 -3.16 14.86
CA THR A 97 -0.16 -2.30 14.51
C THR A 97 -0.53 -0.85 14.78
N VAL A 98 0.21 -0.19 15.67
CA VAL A 98 0.00 1.20 16.08
C VAL A 98 1.18 2.05 15.64
N PRO A 99 0.96 3.15 14.90
CA PRO A 99 2.03 4.05 14.49
C PRO A 99 2.77 4.68 15.69
N LEU A 100 4.06 4.88 15.52
CA LEU A 100 4.90 5.64 16.44
C LEU A 100 5.24 6.99 15.81
N SER A 101 5.19 8.07 16.60
CA SER A 101 5.49 9.42 16.14
C SER A 101 6.96 9.64 15.76
N GLY A 102 7.84 8.68 16.03
CA GLY A 102 9.25 8.76 15.66
C GLY A 102 10.11 7.68 16.30
N ARG A 103 11.43 7.88 16.21
CA ARG A 103 12.44 6.94 16.71
C ARG A 103 12.58 6.92 18.24
N SER A 104 12.32 8.05 18.91
CA SER A 104 12.60 8.18 20.34
C SER A 104 11.52 7.51 21.18
N VAL A 105 11.96 6.69 22.15
CA VAL A 105 11.07 5.97 23.05
C VAL A 105 11.26 6.47 24.47
N THR A 106 10.23 7.12 25.00
CA THR A 106 10.16 7.64 26.36
C THR A 106 8.89 7.13 27.03
N SER A 107 8.74 7.41 28.33
CA SER A 107 7.48 7.13 29.03
C SER A 107 6.28 7.78 28.34
N ASP A 108 6.41 9.05 27.93
CA ASP A 108 5.33 9.79 27.29
C ASP A 108 4.95 9.21 25.92
N THR A 109 5.95 8.84 25.10
CA THR A 109 5.64 8.25 23.79
C THR A 109 5.01 6.88 23.91
N VAL A 110 5.40 6.05 24.89
CA VAL A 110 4.75 4.76 25.16
C VAL A 110 3.33 4.95 25.70
N LEU A 111 3.08 5.94 26.57
CA LEU A 111 1.73 6.24 27.04
C LEU A 111 0.81 6.68 25.88
N GLN A 112 1.30 7.54 24.98
CA GLN A 112 0.56 7.93 23.78
C GLN A 112 0.29 6.75 22.85
N LEU A 113 1.28 5.87 22.69
CA LEU A 113 1.14 4.65 21.89
C LEU A 113 0.06 3.72 22.44
N ILE A 114 0.02 3.53 23.76
CA ILE A 114 -1.01 2.72 24.44
C ILE A 114 -2.40 3.37 24.29
N GLU A 115 -2.49 4.69 24.40
CA GLU A 115 -3.75 5.40 24.17
C GLU A 115 -4.26 5.21 22.74
N GLN A 116 -3.37 5.35 21.74
CA GLN A 116 -3.71 5.09 20.34
C GLN A 116 -4.13 3.63 20.10
N PHE A 117 -3.48 2.67 20.78
CA PHE A 117 -3.91 1.28 20.76
C PHE A 117 -5.36 1.13 21.25
N HIS A 118 -5.72 1.76 22.37
CA HIS A 118 -7.10 1.69 22.89
C HIS A 118 -8.11 2.25 21.89
N LEU A 119 -7.80 3.39 21.26
CA LEU A 119 -8.66 4.01 20.25
C LEU A 119 -8.82 3.10 19.02
N LEU A 120 -7.73 2.53 18.51
CA LEU A 120 -7.77 1.62 17.37
C LEU A 120 -8.52 0.32 17.71
N HIS A 121 -8.33 -0.20 18.92
CA HIS A 121 -9.06 -1.38 19.38
C HIS A 121 -10.56 -1.11 19.46
N GLU A 122 -10.97 0.05 19.97
CA GLU A 122 -12.38 0.47 20.00
C GLU A 122 -12.96 0.63 18.60
N GLN A 123 -12.20 1.21 17.65
CA GLN A 123 -12.64 1.32 16.26
C GLN A 123 -12.82 -0.03 15.55
N LEU A 124 -11.93 -0.99 15.83
CA LEU A 124 -11.95 -2.30 15.17
C LEU A 124 -12.94 -3.28 15.83
N TYR A 125 -13.09 -3.22 17.15
CA TYR A 125 -13.83 -4.22 17.94
C TYR A 125 -15.01 -3.64 18.72
N THR A 126 -15.29 -2.33 18.62
CA THR A 126 -16.39 -1.62 19.33
C THR A 126 -16.23 -1.53 20.85
N PHE A 127 -15.08 -1.91 21.40
CA PHE A 127 -14.75 -1.73 22.82
C PHE A 127 -13.24 -1.61 23.02
N CYS A 128 -12.82 -1.09 24.17
CA CYS A 128 -11.44 -1.20 24.66
C CYS A 128 -11.47 -1.54 26.16
N ASP A 129 -10.44 -2.23 26.65
CA ASP A 129 -10.21 -2.46 28.08
C ASP A 129 -8.99 -1.66 28.53
N ARG A 130 -9.19 -0.55 29.24
CA ARG A 130 -8.08 0.29 29.73
C ARG A 130 -7.46 -0.22 31.02
N GLN A 131 -8.07 -1.23 31.65
CA GLN A 131 -7.57 -1.86 32.87
C GLN A 131 -6.74 -3.12 32.57
N ALA A 132 -6.95 -3.73 31.39
CA ALA A 132 -6.16 -4.86 30.94
C ALA A 132 -4.68 -4.48 30.76
N GLU A 133 -3.80 -5.43 31.10
CA GLU A 133 -2.37 -5.31 30.83
C GLU A 133 -2.14 -5.27 29.32
N VAL A 134 -1.32 -4.32 28.88
CA VAL A 134 -0.94 -4.16 27.47
C VAL A 134 0.45 -4.75 27.26
N GLU A 135 0.60 -5.48 26.16
CA GLU A 135 1.87 -6.03 25.69
C GLU A 135 2.26 -5.40 24.37
N ILE A 136 3.49 -4.87 24.29
CA ILE A 136 4.12 -4.53 23.01
C ILE A 136 4.90 -5.77 22.60
N VAL A 137 4.57 -6.34 21.44
CA VAL A 137 5.12 -7.63 21.00
C VAL A 137 6.26 -7.41 20.00
N ASN A 138 6.03 -6.56 19.00
CA ASN A 138 7.00 -6.28 17.95
C ASN A 138 7.21 -4.78 17.76
N LEU A 139 8.41 -4.42 17.34
CA LEU A 139 8.76 -3.08 16.87
C LEU A 139 9.03 -3.16 15.36
N ARG A 140 8.50 -2.20 14.63
CA ARG A 140 8.50 -2.16 13.16
C ARG A 140 9.06 -0.83 12.65
N VAL A 141 9.92 -0.93 11.64
CA VAL A 141 10.34 0.20 10.83
C VAL A 141 10.06 -0.14 9.37
N LYS A 142 9.25 0.68 8.72
CA LYS A 142 9.01 0.60 7.28
C LYS A 142 9.93 1.58 6.58
N ALA A 143 10.72 1.07 5.63
CA ALA A 143 11.58 1.85 4.77
C ALA A 143 10.85 2.10 3.45
N ILE A 144 10.72 3.37 3.06
CA ILE A 144 10.05 3.78 1.83
C ILE A 144 11.06 4.55 0.96
N GLY A 145 11.32 4.04 -0.24
CA GLY A 145 12.01 4.76 -1.30
C GLY A 145 10.99 5.37 -2.24
N VAL A 146 10.78 6.68 -2.14
CA VAL A 146 9.80 7.39 -2.94
C VAL A 146 10.24 7.38 -4.40
N VAL A 147 9.40 6.94 -5.32
CA VAL A 147 9.65 6.96 -6.77
C VAL A 147 8.86 8.09 -7.41
N ASP A 148 9.35 8.66 -8.51
CA ASP A 148 8.61 9.68 -9.24
C ASP A 148 7.44 8.99 -9.89
N LYS A 149 6.23 9.30 -9.39
CA LYS A 149 5.01 8.73 -9.91
C LYS A 149 4.93 9.05 -11.39
N PHE A 150 4.85 8.01 -12.20
CA PHE A 150 4.68 8.14 -13.64
C PHE A 150 3.42 8.96 -13.92
N ASP A 151 3.55 10.04 -14.69
CA ASP A 151 2.41 10.87 -15.05
C ASP A 151 1.54 10.12 -16.06
N LEU A 152 0.44 9.55 -15.57
CA LEU A 152 -0.54 8.84 -16.39
C LEU A 152 -1.24 9.76 -17.39
N SER A 153 -1.13 11.09 -17.27
CA SER A 153 -1.67 12.02 -18.28
C SER A 153 -0.92 11.94 -19.62
N LEU A 154 0.31 11.41 -19.62
CA LEU A 154 1.06 11.09 -20.84
C LEU A 154 0.44 9.90 -21.60
N LEU A 155 -0.38 9.09 -20.92
CA LEU A 155 -1.27 8.15 -21.57
C LEU A 155 -2.49 8.94 -22.06
N ASN A 156 -2.32 9.67 -23.16
CA ASN A 156 -3.39 10.47 -23.75
C ASN A 156 -4.68 9.63 -23.83
N PRO A 157 -5.75 9.97 -23.09
CA PRO A 157 -7.05 9.41 -23.40
C PRO A 157 -7.39 9.91 -24.79
N SER A 158 -7.57 8.99 -25.74
CA SER A 158 -8.13 9.36 -27.04
C SER A 158 -9.41 10.15 -26.79
N ASN A 159 -9.51 11.38 -27.32
CA ASN A 159 -10.73 12.18 -27.30
C ASN A 159 -11.81 11.44 -28.10
N GLY A 160 -12.50 10.52 -27.44
CA GLY A 160 -13.57 9.72 -28.00
C GLY A 160 -14.77 10.61 -28.30
N THR A 161 -14.76 11.28 -29.45
CA THR A 161 -15.99 11.78 -30.07
C THR A 161 -16.67 10.60 -30.74
N HIS A 162 -17.49 9.88 -29.99
CA HIS A 162 -18.50 9.01 -30.60
C HIS A 162 -19.89 9.43 -30.14
N PRO A 163 -20.81 9.75 -31.07
CA PRO A 163 -22.18 10.05 -30.75
C PRO A 163 -22.85 8.75 -30.29
N ASN A 164 -23.31 8.74 -29.04
CA ASN A 164 -24.28 7.83 -28.41
C ASN A 164 -24.48 6.45 -29.11
N PRO A 165 -23.84 5.37 -28.66
CA PRO A 165 -23.99 4.06 -29.28
C PRO A 165 -25.24 3.34 -28.73
N PRO A 166 -25.98 2.57 -29.55
CA PRO A 166 -27.06 1.72 -29.07
C PRO A 166 -26.52 0.64 -28.12
N ALA A 167 -27.34 0.26 -27.14
CA ALA A 167 -27.01 -0.73 -26.13
C ALA A 167 -26.52 -2.03 -26.80
N ASN A 168 -25.36 -2.51 -26.34
CA ASN A 168 -24.78 -3.87 -26.51
C ASN A 168 -23.36 -3.95 -27.15
N GLU A 169 -22.57 -2.88 -27.17
CA GLU A 169 -21.17 -2.93 -27.65
C GLU A 169 -20.11 -2.71 -26.55
N ILE A 170 -18.99 -3.45 -26.61
CA ILE A 170 -17.87 -3.45 -25.65
C ILE A 170 -16.79 -2.47 -26.14
N PHE A 171 -16.25 -1.61 -25.26
CA PHE A 171 -15.26 -0.53 -25.52
C PHE A 171 -13.79 -0.87 -25.14
N ILE A 172 -12.80 -0.72 -26.05
CA ILE A 172 -11.34 -0.92 -25.84
C ILE A 172 -10.56 0.28 -26.42
N PHE A 173 -9.72 0.93 -25.61
CA PHE A 173 -8.95 2.13 -25.98
C PHE A 173 -7.52 1.78 -26.47
N PRO A 174 -7.07 2.16 -27.68
CA PRO A 174 -5.68 1.92 -28.11
C PRO A 174 -4.71 3.03 -27.66
N ILE A 175 -3.43 2.69 -27.50
CA ILE A 175 -2.29 3.62 -27.36
C ILE A 175 -1.46 3.51 -28.66
N GLU A 176 -1.26 4.60 -29.39
CA GLU A 176 -0.45 4.60 -30.63
C GLU A 176 1.06 4.74 -30.35
N VAL A 177 1.85 3.83 -30.94
CA VAL A 177 3.27 4.00 -31.26
C VAL A 177 3.42 3.80 -32.77
N SER A 178 3.69 4.88 -33.49
CA SER A 178 4.05 5.04 -34.93
C SER A 178 4.00 3.81 -35.90
N ASN A 179 3.14 3.95 -36.92
CA ASN A 179 3.19 3.52 -38.35
C ASN A 179 2.70 2.11 -38.84
N ARG A 180 1.43 2.09 -39.32
CA ARG A 180 0.79 1.34 -40.46
C ARG A 180 0.28 -0.15 -40.28
N PRO A 181 -0.78 -0.61 -41.02
CA PRO A 181 -2.02 -1.16 -40.40
C PRO A 181 -2.49 -2.57 -40.90
N LEU A 182 -3.27 -3.33 -40.09
CA LEU A 182 -4.02 -4.55 -40.47
C LEU A 182 -5.18 -4.90 -39.49
N SER A 183 -6.30 -5.46 -40.00
CA SER A 183 -7.63 -5.69 -39.37
C SER A 183 -8.02 -7.08 -38.95
N ILE A 184 -8.45 -7.24 -37.69
CA ILE A 184 -9.48 -8.22 -37.24
C ILE A 184 -10.25 -7.71 -35.98
N THR A 185 -11.59 -7.80 -36.03
CA THR A 185 -12.59 -7.37 -35.03
C THR A 185 -13.12 -8.57 -34.18
N ALA A 186 -12.58 -8.74 -32.96
CA ALA A 186 -13.36 -8.84 -31.69
C ALA A 186 -14.27 -7.59 -31.51
N MET A 187 -15.09 -7.33 -30.50
CA MET A 187 -15.28 -5.88 -30.18
C MET A 187 -14.10 -5.41 -29.30
N ILE A 188 -12.84 -5.77 -29.58
CA ILE A 188 -11.88 -5.17 -30.52
C ILE A 188 -12.39 -3.93 -31.30
N TYR A 189 -11.92 -2.76 -30.87
CA TYR A 189 -11.94 -1.56 -31.70
C TYR A 189 -10.93 -1.81 -32.79
N TRP A 190 -11.43 -1.95 -34.01
CA TRP A 190 -10.58 -1.77 -35.16
C TRP A 190 -10.74 -0.35 -35.66
N LEU A 191 -9.64 0.42 -35.62
CA LEU A 191 -9.52 1.64 -36.42
C LEU A 191 -9.50 1.21 -37.89
N GLY A 192 -10.69 1.13 -38.49
CA GLY A 192 -10.82 1.26 -39.92
C GLY A 192 -10.44 2.68 -40.30
N MET A 193 -9.25 2.82 -40.90
CA MET A 193 -8.74 4.07 -41.46
C MET A 193 -9.72 4.70 -42.45
N SER A 194 -9.73 6.03 -42.50
CA SER A 194 -9.77 6.77 -43.75
C SER A 194 -8.58 7.72 -43.78
#